data_AF-A0A966N597-F1
#
_entry.id   AF-A0A966N597-F1
#
_cell.length_a   1.000
_cell.length_b   1.000
_cell.length_c   1.000
_cell.angle_alpha   90.00
_cell.angle_beta   90.00
_cell.angle_gamma   90.00
#
_symmetry.space_group_name_H-M   'P 1'
#
loop_
_entity.id
_entity.type
_entity.pdbx_description
1 polymer ?
#
loop_
_entity_poly.entity_id
_entity_poly.type
_entity_poly.pdbx_seq_one_letter_code
_entity_poly.pdbx_strand_id
1 'polypeptide(L)'
;GASVAGDVVQGAHLALKAGCDAVLICNRPDLADRLLSELSVTPKKQTESSMRLKKLFPKSESQSWDELQKDAEYLHAKDLIKTLGLID
;
A
#
# COMPACT_ATOMS: atom_id res chain seq x y z
N GLY A 1 2.74 -18.65 2.87
CA GLY A 1 2.02 -17.36 3.00
C GLY A 1 0.53 -17.63 3.11
N ALA A 2 -0.28 -16.62 3.45
CA ALA A 2 -1.74 -16.73 3.55
C ALA A 2 -2.42 -17.26 2.26
N SER A 3 -1.75 -17.15 1.12
CA SER A 3 -2.14 -17.73 -0.18
C SER A 3 -2.36 -19.24 -0.18
N VAL A 4 -1.87 -19.97 0.84
CA VAL A 4 -2.04 -21.43 0.96
C VAL A 4 -3.37 -21.81 1.61
N ALA A 5 -4.13 -20.85 2.17
CA ALA A 5 -5.33 -21.12 2.94
C ALA A 5 -6.52 -21.65 2.12
N GLY A 6 -6.44 -21.75 0.78
CA GLY A 6 -7.50 -22.25 -0.10
C GLY A 6 -8.72 -21.31 -0.22
N ASP A 7 -8.98 -20.53 0.83
CA ASP A 7 -10.02 -19.54 0.95
C ASP A 7 -9.45 -18.14 1.24
N VAL A 8 -9.95 -17.12 0.54
CA VAL A 8 -9.43 -15.75 0.63
C VAL A 8 -9.68 -15.10 2.00
N VAL A 9 -10.84 -15.36 2.61
CA VAL A 9 -11.22 -14.78 3.91
C VAL A 9 -10.45 -15.45 5.03
N GLN A 10 -10.32 -16.78 4.97
CA GLN A 10 -9.48 -17.50 5.93
C GLN A 10 -8.01 -17.08 5.83
N GLY A 11 -7.49 -16.93 4.61
CA GLY A 11 -6.15 -16.40 4.38
C GLY A 11 -5.96 -15.01 5.00
N ALA A 12 -6.92 -14.11 4.82
CA ALA A 12 -6.88 -12.79 5.41
C ALA A 12 -6.92 -12.81 6.95
N HIS A 13 -7.77 -13.64 7.57
CA HIS A 13 -7.78 -13.83 9.02
C HIS A 13 -6.43 -14.33 9.54
N LEU A 14 -5.81 -15.30 8.85
CA LEU A 14 -4.50 -15.81 9.23
C LEU A 14 -3.41 -14.74 9.11
N ALA A 15 -3.40 -13.95 8.04
CA ALA A 15 -2.45 -12.85 7.87
C ALA A 15 -2.60 -11.80 8.98
N LEU A 16 -3.82 -11.37 9.27
CA LEU A 16 -4.09 -10.39 10.33
C LEU A 16 -3.74 -10.94 11.72
N LYS A 17 -4.01 -12.22 11.98
CA LYS A 17 -3.63 -12.90 13.23
C LYS A 17 -2.11 -13.04 13.37
N ALA A 18 -1.40 -13.22 12.26
CA ALA A 18 0.06 -13.24 12.23
C ALA A 18 0.69 -11.86 12.46
N GLY A 19 -0.11 -10.79 12.47
CA GLY A 19 0.33 -9.43 12.79
C GLY A 19 0.26 -8.45 11.63
N CYS A 20 -0.13 -8.86 10.42
CA CYS A 20 -0.32 -7.93 9.31
C CYS A 20 -1.39 -6.88 9.64
N ASP A 21 -1.23 -5.65 9.14
CA ASP A 21 -2.21 -4.57 9.30
C ASP A 21 -3.16 -4.40 8.12
N ALA A 22 -2.74 -4.91 6.96
CA ALA A 22 -3.52 -4.94 5.74
C ALA A 22 -3.25 -6.24 4.98
N VAL A 23 -4.18 -6.60 4.10
CA VAL A 23 -4.07 -7.73 3.18
C VAL A 23 -4.25 -7.18 1.76
N LEU A 24 -3.41 -7.63 0.82
CA LEU A 24 -3.49 -7.23 -0.58
C LEU A 24 -4.13 -8.35 -1.40
N ILE A 25 -5.17 -8.00 -2.14
CA ILE A 25 -5.78 -8.86 -3.16
C ILE A 25 -5.52 -8.21 -4.51
N CYS A 26 -4.63 -8.80 -5.29
CA CYS A 26 -4.22 -8.27 -6.60
C CYS A 26 -4.87 -9.06 -7.73
N ASN A 27 -5.26 -8.39 -8.81
CA ASN A 27 -5.76 -8.98 -10.05
C ASN A 27 -7.05 -9.82 -9.92
N ARG A 28 -7.76 -9.73 -8.78
CA ARG A 28 -8.97 -10.50 -8.47
C ARG A 28 -10.00 -9.64 -7.73
N PRO A 29 -10.65 -8.67 -8.41
CA PRO A 29 -11.62 -7.79 -7.78
C PRO A 29 -12.81 -8.55 -7.16
N ASP A 30 -13.23 -9.65 -7.78
CA ASP A 30 -14.27 -10.54 -7.26
C ASP A 30 -13.95 -11.12 -5.87
N LEU A 31 -12.68 -11.49 -5.64
CA LEU A 31 -12.24 -11.96 -4.32
C LEU A 31 -12.06 -10.80 -3.33
N ALA A 32 -11.71 -9.61 -3.82
CA ALA A 32 -11.63 -8.41 -2.98
C ALA A 32 -13.03 -8.03 -2.46
N ASP A 33 -14.04 -8.03 -3.33
CA ASP A 33 -15.44 -7.77 -2.94
C ASP A 33 -15.92 -8.78 -1.90
N ARG A 34 -15.67 -10.07 -2.15
CA ARG A 34 -16.01 -11.14 -1.21
C ARG A 34 -15.33 -10.96 0.13
N LEU A 35 -14.03 -10.62 0.13
CA LEU A 35 -13.28 -10.35 1.33
C LEU A 35 -13.85 -9.15 2.09
N LEU A 36 -14.20 -8.06 1.40
CA LEU A 36 -14.79 -6.87 2.03
C LEU A 36 -16.16 -7.16 2.66
N SER A 37 -16.95 -8.06 2.06
CA SER A 37 -18.26 -8.44 2.62
C SER A 37 -18.18 -9.41 3.81
N GLU A 38 -17.18 -10.29 3.83
CA GLU A 38 -17.12 -11.42 4.77
C GLU A 38 -16.10 -11.22 5.90
N LEU A 39 -15.06 -10.41 5.70
CA LEU A 39 -13.99 -10.24 6.68
C LEU A 39 -14.47 -9.41 7.88
N SER A 40 -14.51 -10.04 9.06
CA SER A 40 -14.73 -9.35 10.33
C SER A 40 -13.43 -9.13 11.08
N VAL A 41 -13.20 -7.91 11.57
CA VAL A 41 -12.03 -7.56 12.40
C VAL A 41 -12.48 -6.94 13.71
N THR A 42 -11.74 -7.22 14.78
CA THR A 42 -12.05 -6.62 16.09
C THR A 42 -11.85 -5.09 16.05
N PRO A 43 -12.64 -4.31 16.80
CA PRO A 43 -12.49 -2.85 16.85
C PRO A 43 -11.08 -2.41 17.28
N LYS A 44 -10.45 -3.15 18.19
CA LYS A 44 -9.07 -2.91 18.63
C LYS A 44 -8.09 -3.06 17.46
N LYS A 45 -8.15 -4.19 16.74
CA LYS A 45 -7.27 -4.42 15.57
C LYS A 45 -7.49 -3.38 14.50
N GLN A 46 -8.75 -3.00 14.23
CA GLN A 46 -9.09 -1.95 13.27
C GLN A 46 -8.46 -0.61 13.66
N THR A 47 -8.56 -0.21 14.93
CA THR A 47 -8.03 1.06 15.44
C THR A 47 -6.51 1.12 15.33
N GLU A 48 -5.82 0.08 15.80
CA GLU A 48 -4.35 -0.01 15.77
C GLU A 48 -3.80 -0.03 14.35
N SER A 49 -4.40 -0.86 13.48
CA SER A 49 -3.98 -0.99 12.07
C SER A 49 -4.25 0.32 11.32
N SER A 50 -5.41 0.96 11.54
CA SER A 50 -5.74 2.25 10.91
C SER A 50 -4.76 3.35 11.30
N MET A 51 -4.31 3.39 12.56
CA MET A 51 -3.30 4.36 13.01
C MET A 51 -1.96 4.16 12.29
N ARG A 52 -1.52 2.90 12.12
CA ARG A 52 -0.27 2.58 11.41
C ARG A 52 -0.38 2.88 9.91
N LEU A 53 -1.49 2.50 9.27
CA LEU A 53 -1.73 2.77 7.85
C LEU A 53 -1.82 4.27 7.55
N LYS A 54 -2.41 5.07 8.45
CA LYS A 54 -2.44 6.53 8.31
C LYS A 54 -1.05 7.18 8.21
N LYS A 55 0.00 6.54 8.76
CA LYS A 55 1.37 7.05 8.67
C LYS A 55 2.01 6.85 7.29
N LEU A 56 1.40 6.05 6.42
CA LEU A 56 1.85 5.83 5.04
C LEU A 56 1.37 6.94 4.10
N PHE A 57 0.42 7.78 4.51
CA PHE A 57 -0.06 8.88 3.69
C PHE A 57 0.98 10.01 3.59
N PRO A 58 0.98 10.78 2.49
CA PRO A 58 1.80 11.97 2.36
C PRO A 58 1.62 12.93 3.55
N LYS A 59 2.71 13.56 4.00
CA LYS A 59 2.70 14.48 5.16
C LYS A 59 2.48 15.95 4.78
N SER A 60 2.58 16.27 3.49
CA SER A 60 2.39 17.59 2.94
C SER A 60 1.76 17.47 1.55
N GLU A 61 1.24 18.59 1.05
CA GLU A 61 0.83 18.68 -0.35
C GLU A 61 2.03 18.42 -1.27
N SER A 62 1.75 17.80 -2.42
CA SER A 62 2.73 17.60 -3.49
C SER A 62 2.59 18.70 -4.52
N GLN A 63 3.72 19.11 -5.11
CA GLN A 63 3.72 19.92 -6.33
C GLN A 63 2.87 19.25 -7.42
N SER A 64 2.25 20.05 -8.28
CA SER A 64 1.66 19.53 -9.52
C SER A 64 2.74 18.94 -10.42
N TRP A 65 2.34 18.12 -11.40
CA TRP A 65 3.29 17.52 -12.34
C TRP A 65 4.09 18.57 -13.10
N ASP A 66 3.44 19.64 -13.57
CA ASP A 66 4.07 20.70 -14.36
C ASP A 66 5.05 21.55 -13.54
N GLU A 67 4.77 21.76 -12.25
CA GLU A 67 5.68 22.43 -11.32
C GLU A 67 6.89 21.54 -11.01
N LEU A 68 6.65 20.26 -10.72
CA LEU A 68 7.70 19.29 -10.42
C LEU A 68 8.69 19.14 -11.60
N GLN A 69 8.21 19.13 -12.85
CA GLN A 69 9.10 19.06 -14.01
C GLN A 69 10.01 20.30 -14.18
N LYS A 70 9.74 21.40 -13.48
CA LYS A 70 10.54 22.64 -13.49
C LYS A 70 11.33 22.85 -12.20
N ASP A 71 11.10 22.02 -11.19
CA ASP A 71 11.75 22.11 -9.88
C ASP A 71 13.25 21.80 -9.99
N ALA A 72 14.09 22.69 -9.44
CA ALA A 72 15.53 22.59 -9.60
C ALA A 72 16.13 21.38 -8.86
N GLU A 73 15.60 21.01 -7.69
CA GLU A 73 16.07 19.85 -6.95
C GLU A 73 15.67 18.56 -7.65
N TYR A 74 14.43 18.48 -8.16
CA TYR A 74 13.96 17.36 -8.95
C TYR A 74 14.78 17.16 -10.23
N LEU A 75 15.05 18.23 -10.98
CA LEU A 75 15.86 18.18 -12.21
C LEU A 75 17.29 17.74 -11.93
N HIS A 76 17.91 18.25 -10.86
CA HIS A 76 19.24 17.80 -10.42
C HIS A 76 19.21 16.30 -10.09
N ALA A 77 18.27 15.85 -9.25
CA ALA A 77 18.16 14.43 -8.89
C ALA A 77 17.97 13.54 -10.13
N LYS A 78 17.16 13.98 -11.10
CA LYS A 78 16.95 13.26 -12.36
C LYS A 78 18.24 13.17 -13.19
N ASP A 79 19.02 14.24 -13.28
CA ASP A 79 20.32 14.24 -13.97
C ASP A 79 21.35 13.31 -13.30
N LEU A 80 21.37 13.30 -11.97
CA LEU A 80 22.20 12.36 -11.21
C LEU A 80 21.84 10.91 -11.52
N ILE A 81 20.54 10.58 -11.53
CA ILE A 81 20.06 9.23 -11.83
C ILE A 81 20.39 8.82 -13.28
N LYS A 82 20.33 9.76 -14.24
CA LYS A 82 20.81 9.55 -15.63
C LYS A 82 22.30 9.28 -15.69
N THR A 83 23.10 10.06 -14.98
CA THR A 83 24.56 9.90 -14.93
C THR A 83 24.95 8.53 -14.34
N LEU A 84 24.15 8.01 -13.41
CA LEU A 84 24.30 6.66 -12.86
C LEU A 84 23.78 5.55 -13.78
N GLY A 85 23.18 5.87 -14.93
CA GLY A 85 22.64 4.91 -15.90
C GLY A 85 21.41 4.15 -15.40
N LEU A 86 20.65 4.72 -14.46
CA LEU A 86 19.45 4.09 -13.90
C LEU A 86 18.16 4.44 -14.65
N ILE A 87 18.19 5.51 -15.45
CA ILE A 87 17.11 5.94 -16.35
C ILE A 87 17.72 6.51 -17.63
N ASP A 88 16.90 6.57 -18.69
CA ASP A 88 17.22 7.23 -19.97
C ASP A 88 17.09 8.76 -19.91
#